data_AF-A0A5Z1T9X1-F1
#
_entry.id   AF-A0A5Z1T9X1-F1
#
_cell.length_a   1.000
_cell.length_b   1.000
_cell.length_c   1.000
_cell.angle_alpha   90.00
_cell.angle_beta   90.00
_cell.angle_gamma   90.00
#
_symmetry.space_group_name_H-M   'P 1'
#
loop_
_entity.id
_entity.type
_entity.pdbx_description
1 polymer ?
#
loop_
_entity_poly.entity_id
_entity_poly.type
_entity_poly.pdbx_seq_one_letter_code
_entity_poly.pdbx_strand_id
1 'polypeptide(L)'
;KYLLYPVLYFYGFGSGILFKALLQNKNHQHIVVFEKDIEIIWIMFHILDFSNELQSARLMILQTSSLDIEFFSNFCSSKPFFQFSRIYFLELMSHYYERFHEDILGLNKKLAENFKNSIVSHGNDPLDALQGIEQFVYNLPSMITHPSYKELLSKRKGISDTAIIVSTGPSLTKQL
;
A
#
# COMPACT_ATOMS: atom_id res chain seq x y z
N LYS A 1 -11.30 0.54 -22.82
CA LYS A 1 -10.09 0.84 -22.01
C LYS A 1 -10.05 -0.02 -20.73
N TYR A 2 -11.10 -0.07 -19.91
CA TYR A 2 -11.00 -0.64 -18.56
C TYR A 2 -11.26 -2.15 -18.40
N LEU A 3 -11.66 -2.89 -19.45
CA LEU A 3 -12.21 -4.26 -19.34
C LEU A 3 -11.41 -5.26 -18.48
N LEU A 4 -10.07 -5.16 -18.47
CA LEU A 4 -9.16 -6.09 -17.79
C LEU A 4 -8.45 -5.49 -16.57
N TYR A 5 -8.85 -4.30 -16.11
CA TYR A 5 -8.23 -3.64 -14.95
C TYR A 5 -8.90 -4.09 -13.66
N PRO A 6 -8.25 -4.86 -12.77
CA PRO A 6 -8.92 -5.37 -11.58
C PRO A 6 -9.19 -4.27 -10.54
N VAL A 7 -8.34 -3.24 -10.51
CA VAL A 7 -8.51 -2.06 -9.66
C VAL A 7 -8.52 -0.79 -10.52
N LEU A 8 -9.47 0.09 -10.25
CA LEU A 8 -9.60 1.40 -10.89
C LEU A 8 -9.62 2.52 -9.85
N TYR A 9 -9.03 3.66 -10.18
CA TYR A 9 -8.97 4.84 -9.30
C TYR A 9 -9.57 6.05 -10.01
N PHE A 10 -10.53 6.69 -9.36
CA PHE A 10 -11.23 7.86 -9.88
C PHE A 10 -11.17 9.01 -8.88
N TYR A 11 -11.07 10.22 -9.40
CA TYR A 11 -11.35 11.43 -8.64
C TYR A 11 -12.70 12.00 -9.09
N GLY A 12 -13.61 12.11 -8.13
CA GLY A 12 -14.99 12.53 -8.29
C GLY A 12 -15.99 11.37 -8.38
N PHE A 13 -17.05 11.45 -7.61
CA PHE A 13 -18.18 10.53 -7.65
C PHE A 13 -19.16 10.85 -8.79
N GLY A 14 -19.37 12.14 -9.06
CA GLY A 14 -20.28 12.62 -10.09
C GLY A 14 -21.69 12.05 -9.92
N SER A 15 -22.28 11.56 -11.01
CA SER A 15 -23.63 10.97 -11.01
C SER A 15 -23.67 9.51 -10.52
N GLY A 16 -22.53 8.87 -10.27
CA GLY A 16 -22.44 7.46 -9.90
C GLY A 16 -22.82 6.44 -10.99
N ILE A 17 -23.52 6.84 -12.06
CA ILE A 17 -23.99 5.95 -13.14
C ILE A 17 -22.84 5.20 -13.81
N LEU A 18 -21.69 5.87 -14.00
CA LEU A 18 -20.50 5.22 -14.57
C LEU A 18 -20.04 4.04 -13.72
N PHE A 19 -20.02 4.18 -12.39
CA PHE A 19 -19.57 3.10 -11.51
C PHE A 19 -20.53 1.93 -11.52
N LYS A 20 -21.84 2.17 -11.62
CA LYS A 20 -22.82 1.10 -11.85
C LYS A 20 -22.52 0.34 -13.14
N ALA A 21 -22.26 1.04 -14.24
CA ALA A 21 -21.93 0.41 -15.52
C ALA A 21 -20.61 -0.37 -15.46
N LEU A 22 -19.57 0.19 -14.84
CA LEU A 22 -18.28 -0.48 -14.68
C LEU A 22 -18.44 -1.73 -13.78
N LEU A 23 -19.12 -1.64 -12.65
CA LEU A 23 -19.25 -2.74 -11.69
C LEU A 23 -20.07 -3.95 -12.21
N GLN A 24 -20.78 -3.81 -13.32
CA GLN A 24 -21.37 -4.95 -14.05
C GLN A 24 -20.29 -5.93 -14.54
N ASN A 25 -19.08 -5.46 -14.83
CA ASN A 25 -17.96 -6.31 -15.19
C ASN A 25 -17.39 -7.00 -13.93
N LYS A 26 -17.48 -8.33 -13.91
CA LYS A 26 -17.01 -9.19 -12.81
C LYS A 26 -15.50 -9.18 -12.61
N ASN A 27 -14.73 -8.76 -13.63
CA ASN A 27 -13.26 -8.69 -13.53
C ASN A 27 -12.79 -7.50 -12.67
N HIS A 28 -13.64 -6.49 -12.47
CA HIS A 28 -13.34 -5.40 -11.55
C HIS A 28 -13.53 -5.85 -10.10
N GLN A 29 -12.42 -5.97 -9.39
CA GLN A 29 -12.35 -6.30 -7.97
C GLN A 29 -12.71 -5.07 -7.14
N HIS A 30 -12.05 -3.94 -7.39
CA HIS A 30 -12.29 -2.68 -6.65
C HIS A 30 -12.30 -1.47 -7.58
N ILE A 31 -13.26 -0.58 -7.35
CA ILE A 31 -13.27 0.78 -7.87
C ILE A 31 -13.14 1.72 -6.68
N VAL A 32 -12.06 2.50 -6.67
CA VAL A 32 -11.72 3.45 -5.62
C VAL A 32 -12.06 4.83 -6.11
N VAL A 33 -12.97 5.51 -5.43
CA VAL A 33 -13.42 6.85 -5.79
C VAL A 33 -13.06 7.82 -4.69
N PHE A 34 -12.24 8.80 -5.03
CA PHE A 34 -11.89 9.90 -4.14
C PHE A 34 -12.86 11.04 -4.39
N GLU A 35 -13.60 11.45 -3.37
CA GLU A 35 -14.55 12.55 -3.47
C GLU A 35 -14.26 13.58 -2.38
N LYS A 36 -14.32 14.85 -2.74
CA LYS A 36 -14.10 15.97 -1.83
C LYS A 36 -15.40 16.44 -1.21
N ASP A 37 -16.46 16.54 -2.02
CA ASP A 37 -17.76 17.07 -1.62
C ASP A 37 -18.70 15.91 -1.24
N ILE A 38 -18.81 15.61 0.06
CA ILE A 38 -19.65 14.51 0.58
C ILE A 38 -21.14 14.67 0.25
N GLU A 39 -21.59 15.90 0.03
CA GLU A 39 -22.97 16.21 -0.38
C GLU A 39 -23.33 15.54 -1.72
N ILE A 40 -22.38 15.44 -2.65
CA ILE A 40 -22.60 14.76 -3.94
C ILE A 40 -22.93 13.29 -3.69
N ILE A 41 -22.18 12.63 -2.81
CA ILE A 41 -22.41 11.22 -2.43
C ILE A 41 -23.80 11.09 -1.78
N TRP A 42 -24.13 11.98 -0.85
CA TRP A 42 -25.41 11.97 -0.14
C TRP A 42 -26.59 12.06 -1.11
N ILE A 43 -26.58 13.03 -2.03
CA ILE A 43 -27.66 13.19 -3.02
C ILE A 43 -27.75 11.94 -3.91
N MET A 44 -26.62 11.42 -4.40
CA MET A 44 -26.63 10.27 -5.29
C MET A 44 -27.16 8.99 -4.62
N PHE A 45 -26.86 8.77 -3.34
CA PHE A 45 -27.39 7.61 -2.61
C PHE A 45 -28.90 7.67 -2.36
N HIS A 46 -29.51 8.86 -2.42
CA HIS A 46 -30.97 8.98 -2.40
C HIS A 46 -31.60 8.65 -3.76
N ILE A 47 -30.84 8.75 -4.85
CA ILE A 47 -31.33 8.52 -6.22
C ILE A 47 -31.04 7.09 -6.67
N LEU A 48 -29.87 6.54 -6.33
CA LEU A 48 -29.38 5.25 -6.79
C LEU A 48 -28.93 4.39 -5.60
N ASP A 49 -29.35 3.13 -5.61
CA ASP A 49 -28.94 2.15 -4.60
C ASP A 49 -27.57 1.56 -4.93
N PHE A 50 -26.57 1.76 -4.05
CA PHE A 50 -25.21 1.18 -4.13
C PHE A 50 -24.94 0.13 -3.03
N SER A 51 -25.98 -0.33 -2.32
CA SER A 51 -25.83 -1.18 -1.13
C SER A 51 -25.00 -2.45 -1.40
N ASN A 52 -25.26 -3.12 -2.52
CA ASN A 52 -24.55 -4.35 -2.90
C ASN A 52 -23.07 -4.09 -3.21
N GLU A 53 -22.77 -3.02 -3.95
CA GLU A 53 -21.42 -2.65 -4.35
C GLU A 53 -20.56 -2.22 -3.15
N LEU A 54 -21.16 -1.51 -2.19
CA LEU A 54 -20.52 -1.09 -0.95
C LEU A 54 -20.33 -2.28 0.01
N GLN A 55 -21.34 -3.13 0.19
CA GLN A 55 -21.27 -4.30 1.06
C GLN A 55 -20.22 -5.31 0.58
N SER A 56 -20.11 -5.49 -0.74
CA SER A 56 -19.08 -6.35 -1.35
C SER A 56 -17.70 -5.69 -1.42
N ALA A 57 -17.55 -4.45 -0.93
CA ALA A 57 -16.34 -3.63 -1.03
C ALA A 57 -15.82 -3.43 -2.46
N ARG A 58 -16.64 -3.70 -3.48
CA ARG A 58 -16.27 -3.51 -4.89
C ARG A 58 -16.26 -2.04 -5.27
N LEU A 59 -17.05 -1.22 -4.58
CA LEU A 59 -16.98 0.24 -4.63
C LEU A 59 -16.48 0.74 -3.28
N MET A 60 -15.40 1.53 -3.30
CA MET A 60 -14.91 2.24 -2.12
C MET A 60 -14.94 3.72 -2.40
N ILE A 61 -15.53 4.49 -1.49
CA ILE A 61 -15.61 5.94 -1.60
C ILE A 61 -14.83 6.53 -0.44
N LEU A 62 -13.83 7.34 -0.76
CA LEU A 62 -12.88 7.91 0.17
C LEU A 62 -12.95 9.43 0.14
N GLN A 63 -13.15 10.04 1.31
CA GLN A 63 -13.15 11.48 1.41
C GLN A 63 -11.71 12.01 1.43
N THR A 64 -11.35 12.91 0.52
CA THR A 64 -9.94 13.34 0.37
C THR A 64 -9.36 14.01 1.63
N SER A 65 -10.18 14.75 2.37
CA SER A 65 -9.76 15.46 3.58
C SER A 65 -9.53 14.55 4.80
N SER A 66 -10.04 13.33 4.81
CA SER A 66 -9.92 12.41 5.95
C SER A 66 -8.75 11.43 5.83
N LEU A 67 -7.98 11.49 4.73
CA LEU A 67 -6.90 10.54 4.46
C LEU A 67 -5.59 10.99 5.08
N ASP A 68 -5.07 10.19 6.00
CA ASP A 68 -3.78 10.39 6.63
C ASP A 68 -2.67 9.54 5.99
N ILE A 69 -1.44 9.72 6.45
CA ILE A 69 -0.26 9.04 5.92
C ILE A 69 -0.33 7.53 6.18
N GLU A 70 -0.84 7.14 7.36
CA GLU A 70 -0.98 5.74 7.74
C GLU A 70 -1.95 5.00 6.83
N PHE A 71 -3.10 5.63 6.50
CA PHE A 71 -4.05 5.11 5.54
C PHE A 71 -3.37 4.80 4.20
N PHE A 72 -2.63 5.76 3.61
CA PHE A 72 -1.98 5.53 2.32
C PHE A 72 -0.95 4.41 2.36
N SER A 73 -0.15 4.32 3.43
CA SER A 73 0.83 3.26 3.60
C SER A 73 0.16 1.87 3.64
N ASN A 74 -0.86 1.73 4.49
CA ASN A 74 -1.60 0.48 4.65
C ASN A 74 -2.37 0.12 3.37
N PHE A 75 -3.03 1.09 2.77
CA PHE A 75 -3.79 0.94 1.54
C PHE A 75 -2.91 0.45 0.39
N CYS A 76 -1.80 1.16 0.11
CA CYS A 76 -0.89 0.84 -0.99
C CYS A 76 -0.13 -0.48 -0.80
N SER A 77 0.08 -0.92 0.44
CA SER A 77 0.75 -2.19 0.77
C SER A 77 -0.20 -3.39 0.79
N SER A 78 -1.51 -3.16 0.90
CA SER A 78 -2.49 -4.23 1.00
C SER A 78 -2.82 -4.87 -0.36
N LYS A 79 -3.19 -6.15 -0.35
CA LYS A 79 -3.74 -6.83 -1.54
C LYS A 79 -5.23 -6.47 -1.70
N PRO A 80 -5.73 -6.25 -2.93
CA PRO A 80 -5.05 -6.41 -4.21
C PRO A 80 -4.34 -5.14 -4.72
N PHE A 81 -4.45 -3.99 -4.04
CA PHE A 81 -3.92 -2.69 -4.50
C PHE A 81 -2.42 -2.75 -4.81
N PHE A 82 -1.63 -3.39 -3.94
CA PHE A 82 -0.20 -3.56 -4.15
C PHE A 82 0.12 -4.36 -5.43
N GLN A 83 -0.63 -5.43 -5.71
CA GLN A 83 -0.39 -6.30 -6.88
C GLN A 83 -0.61 -5.55 -8.20
N PHE A 84 -1.57 -4.63 -8.22
CA PHE A 84 -1.92 -3.82 -9.38
C PHE A 84 -1.33 -2.39 -9.31
N SER A 85 -0.39 -2.14 -8.39
CA SER A 85 0.25 -0.83 -8.21
C SER A 85 0.94 -0.31 -9.46
N ARG A 86 1.54 -1.20 -10.27
CA ARG A 86 2.26 -0.82 -11.52
C ARG A 86 1.36 -0.28 -12.62
N ILE A 87 0.06 -0.56 -12.57
CA ILE A 87 -0.93 -0.09 -13.54
C ILE A 87 -1.82 1.02 -12.95
N TYR A 88 -1.40 1.62 -11.84
CA TYR A 88 -2.08 2.74 -11.22
C TYR A 88 -2.17 3.94 -12.17
N PHE A 89 -3.38 4.48 -12.30
CA PHE A 89 -3.66 5.78 -12.88
C PHE A 89 -4.89 6.36 -12.19
N LEU A 90 -4.88 7.66 -11.91
CA LEU A 90 -6.02 8.38 -11.35
C LEU A 90 -6.79 9.06 -12.48
N GLU A 91 -8.00 8.60 -12.75
CA GLU A 91 -8.86 9.18 -13.80
C GLU A 91 -9.80 10.22 -13.21
N LEU A 92 -10.00 11.34 -13.91
CA LEU A 92 -11.01 12.32 -13.54
C LEU A 92 -12.38 11.91 -14.06
N MET A 93 -13.40 11.97 -13.20
CA MET A 93 -14.77 11.59 -13.58
C MET A 93 -15.40 12.56 -14.59
N SER A 94 -15.11 13.86 -14.47
CA SER A 94 -15.65 14.91 -15.33
C SER A 94 -14.78 16.16 -15.26
N HIS A 95 -14.83 17.00 -16.31
CA HIS A 95 -14.20 18.32 -16.34
C HIS A 95 -14.61 19.22 -15.17
N TYR A 96 -15.78 19.01 -14.56
CA TYR A 96 -16.20 19.73 -13.36
C TYR A 96 -15.16 19.67 -12.23
N TYR A 97 -14.50 18.52 -12.07
CA TYR A 97 -13.53 18.30 -10.99
C TYR A 97 -12.18 18.98 -11.25
N GLU A 98 -11.91 19.48 -12.46
CA GLU A 98 -10.67 20.20 -12.77
C GLU A 98 -10.46 21.44 -11.89
N ARG A 99 -11.54 22.03 -11.37
CA ARG A 99 -11.48 23.13 -10.39
C ARG A 99 -10.72 22.76 -9.11
N PHE A 100 -10.58 21.46 -8.81
CA PHE A 100 -9.86 20.94 -7.65
C PHE A 100 -8.44 20.48 -8.00
N HIS A 101 -7.83 21.06 -9.03
CA HIS A 101 -6.54 20.68 -9.58
C HIS A 101 -5.45 20.40 -8.53
N GLU A 102 -5.26 21.32 -7.57
CA GLU A 102 -4.26 21.18 -6.52
C GLU A 102 -4.49 19.95 -5.62
N ASP A 103 -5.76 19.66 -5.30
CA ASP A 103 -6.12 18.50 -4.47
C ASP A 103 -5.88 17.20 -5.23
N ILE A 104 -6.24 17.17 -6.52
CA ILE A 104 -6.02 16.04 -7.43
C ILE A 104 -4.53 15.75 -7.57
N LEU A 105 -3.71 16.79 -7.83
CA LEU A 105 -2.26 16.65 -7.95
C LEU A 105 -1.64 16.16 -6.64
N GLY A 106 -2.03 16.76 -5.52
CA GLY A 106 -1.56 16.36 -4.20
C GLY A 106 -1.89 14.91 -3.86
N LEU A 107 -3.13 14.49 -4.11
CA LEU A 107 -3.57 13.11 -3.92
C LEU A 107 -2.80 12.14 -4.82
N ASN A 108 -2.69 12.45 -6.12
CA ASN A 108 -2.01 11.61 -7.08
C ASN A 108 -0.52 11.43 -6.72
N LYS A 109 0.14 12.52 -6.28
CA LYS A 109 1.52 12.47 -5.81
C LYS A 109 1.66 11.57 -4.58
N LYS A 110 0.79 11.74 -3.58
CA LYS A 110 0.79 10.88 -2.37
C LYS A 110 0.59 9.40 -2.71
N LEU A 111 -0.36 9.08 -3.57
CA LEU A 111 -0.61 7.69 -3.99
C LEU A 111 0.59 7.12 -4.75
N ALA A 112 1.12 7.85 -5.73
CA ALA A 112 2.27 7.42 -6.52
C ALA A 112 3.52 7.19 -5.64
N GLU A 113 3.80 8.09 -4.69
CA GLU A 113 4.91 7.96 -3.75
C GLU A 113 4.71 6.75 -2.82
N ASN A 114 3.51 6.54 -2.28
CA ASN A 114 3.24 5.41 -1.39
C ASN A 114 3.29 4.07 -2.13
N PHE A 115 2.78 3.98 -3.37
CA PHE A 115 2.95 2.79 -4.19
C PHE A 115 4.43 2.53 -4.48
N LYS A 116 5.20 3.56 -4.83
CA LYS A 116 6.64 3.43 -5.05
C LYS A 116 7.36 2.90 -3.79
N ASN A 117 7.07 3.48 -2.62
CA ASN A 117 7.66 3.05 -1.35
C ASN A 117 7.27 1.61 -0.99
N SER A 118 6.01 1.25 -1.25
CA SER A 118 5.53 -0.12 -1.05
C SER A 118 6.28 -1.10 -1.97
N ILE A 119 6.52 -0.73 -3.23
CA ILE A 119 7.25 -1.58 -4.19
C ILE A 119 8.72 -1.74 -3.78
N VAL A 120 9.38 -0.65 -3.36
CA VAL A 120 10.79 -0.69 -2.93
C VAL A 120 10.96 -1.51 -1.65
N SER A 121 10.05 -1.35 -0.68
CA SER A 121 10.13 -2.09 0.60
C SER A 121 9.96 -3.61 0.46
N HIS A 122 9.18 -4.07 -0.53
CA HIS A 122 9.04 -5.50 -0.81
C HIS A 122 10.23 -6.10 -1.58
N GLY A 123 11.13 -5.26 -2.09
CA GLY A 123 12.17 -5.67 -3.01
C GLY A 123 11.67 -5.69 -4.45
N ASN A 124 12.41 -5.03 -5.33
CA ASN A 124 12.10 -4.94 -6.76
C ASN A 124 13.26 -5.42 -7.66
N ASP A 125 14.36 -5.89 -7.06
CA ASP A 125 15.55 -6.35 -7.77
C ASP A 125 15.72 -7.87 -7.62
N PRO A 126 15.56 -8.66 -8.70
CA PRO A 126 15.84 -10.10 -8.69
C PRO A 126 17.28 -10.45 -8.33
N LEU A 127 18.26 -9.58 -8.65
CA LEU A 127 19.66 -9.83 -8.35
C LEU A 127 19.92 -9.81 -6.84
N ASP A 128 19.34 -8.84 -6.13
CA ASP A 128 19.39 -8.75 -4.67
C ASP A 128 18.76 -9.99 -4.01
N ALA A 129 17.60 -10.43 -4.51
CA ALA A 129 16.97 -11.67 -4.04
C ALA A 129 17.84 -12.91 -4.28
N LEU A 130 18.50 -13.01 -5.44
CA LEU A 130 19.41 -14.11 -5.76
C LEU A 130 20.63 -14.10 -4.83
N GLN A 131 21.22 -12.93 -4.59
CA GLN A 131 22.34 -12.77 -3.67
C GLN A 131 21.96 -13.21 -2.26
N GLY A 132 20.76 -12.86 -1.78
CA GLY A 132 20.24 -13.32 -0.50
C GLY A 132 20.15 -14.85 -0.41
N ILE A 133 19.65 -15.50 -1.48
CA ILE A 133 19.57 -16.97 -1.56
C ILE A 133 20.97 -17.61 -1.60
N GLU A 134 21.88 -17.06 -2.40
CA GLU A 134 23.25 -17.55 -2.52
C GLU A 134 23.97 -17.51 -1.17
N GLN A 135 23.90 -16.36 -0.48
CA GLN A 135 24.49 -16.20 0.84
C GLN A 135 23.85 -17.15 1.87
N PHE A 136 22.54 -17.35 1.82
CA PHE A 136 21.86 -18.32 2.68
C PHE A 136 22.39 -19.75 2.45
N VAL A 137 22.51 -20.18 1.19
CA VAL A 137 23.01 -21.52 0.84
C VAL A 137 24.48 -21.68 1.25
N TYR A 138 25.31 -20.68 1.01
CA TYR A 138 26.73 -20.69 1.39
C TYR A 138 26.92 -20.86 2.91
N ASN A 139 26.07 -20.20 3.72
CA ASN A 139 26.16 -20.25 5.18
C ASN A 139 25.44 -21.45 5.81
N LEU A 140 24.65 -22.20 5.04
CA LEU A 140 23.80 -23.29 5.52
C LEU A 140 24.58 -24.39 6.30
N PRO A 141 25.76 -24.87 5.84
CA PRO A 141 26.53 -25.86 6.60
C PRO A 141 26.97 -25.36 7.98
N SER A 142 27.38 -24.09 8.07
CA SER A 142 27.77 -23.46 9.33
C SER A 142 26.57 -23.28 10.26
N MET A 143 25.42 -22.86 9.72
CA MET A 143 24.19 -22.70 10.50
C MET A 143 23.69 -24.00 11.12
N ILE A 144 23.89 -25.15 10.47
CA ILE A 144 23.45 -26.47 10.97
C ILE A 144 24.45 -27.04 11.98
N THR A 145 25.75 -26.75 11.83
CA THR A 145 26.80 -27.31 12.70
C THR A 145 27.03 -26.50 13.98
N HIS A 146 26.53 -25.26 14.06
CA HIS A 146 26.74 -24.35 15.20
C HIS A 146 25.49 -24.20 16.08
N PRO A 147 25.64 -23.72 17.34
CA PRO A 147 24.53 -23.51 18.26
C PRO A 147 23.43 -22.62 17.68
N SER A 148 22.18 -23.05 17.82
CA SER A 148 21.03 -22.30 17.32
C SER A 148 20.73 -21.06 18.17
N TYR A 149 19.97 -20.13 17.62
CA TYR A 149 19.45 -18.97 18.36
C TYR A 149 18.69 -19.39 19.64
N LYS A 150 17.94 -20.50 19.59
CA LYS A 150 17.21 -21.02 20.76
C LYS A 150 18.16 -21.46 21.87
N GLU A 151 19.25 -22.12 21.52
CA GLU A 151 20.28 -22.53 22.48
C GLU A 151 21.03 -21.35 23.08
N LEU A 152 21.34 -20.33 22.26
CA LEU A 152 21.94 -19.10 22.74
C LEU A 152 21.02 -18.43 23.77
N LEU A 153 19.72 -18.31 23.47
CA LEU A 153 18.73 -17.72 24.35
C LEU A 153 18.61 -18.52 25.66
N SER A 154 18.48 -19.84 25.58
CA SER A 154 18.33 -20.69 26.77
C SER A 154 19.57 -20.64 27.67
N LYS A 155 20.77 -20.58 27.09
CA LYS A 155 22.03 -20.54 27.82
C LYS A 155 22.38 -19.18 28.40
N ARG A 156 21.80 -18.07 27.92
CA ARG A 156 22.21 -16.71 28.33
C ARG A 156 21.10 -15.90 29.01
N LYS A 157 19.84 -16.32 28.89
CA LYS A 157 18.71 -15.63 29.51
C LYS A 157 18.86 -15.57 31.03
N GLY A 158 18.84 -14.35 31.57
CA GLY A 158 18.90 -14.10 33.01
C GLY A 158 20.29 -14.29 33.66
N ILE A 159 21.36 -14.41 32.87
CA ILE A 159 22.73 -14.55 33.40
C ILE A 159 23.41 -13.20 33.66
N SER A 160 23.10 -12.18 32.87
CA SER A 160 23.69 -10.85 32.98
C SER A 160 22.61 -9.80 32.85
N ASP A 161 22.65 -8.79 33.73
CA ASP A 161 21.77 -7.62 33.66
C ASP A 161 22.29 -6.58 32.66
N THR A 162 23.54 -6.72 32.22
CA THR A 162 24.22 -5.76 31.33
C THR A 162 24.39 -6.36 29.94
N ALA A 163 23.98 -5.59 28.92
CA ALA A 163 24.30 -5.82 27.51
C ALA A 163 25.10 -4.63 26.97
N ILE A 164 26.25 -4.90 26.34
CA ILE A 164 27.08 -3.87 25.70
C ILE A 164 26.87 -4.01 24.20
N ILE A 165 26.34 -2.96 23.56
CA ILE A 165 26.16 -2.89 22.11
C ILE A 165 27.22 -1.94 21.57
N VAL A 166 28.15 -2.47 20.78
CA VAL A 166 29.24 -1.69 20.16
C VAL A 166 28.91 -1.47 18.69
N SER A 167 28.91 -0.22 18.25
CA SER A 167 28.75 0.17 16.85
C SER A 167 30.05 0.73 16.28
N THR A 168 30.11 0.94 14.96
CA THR A 168 31.31 1.40 14.25
C THR A 168 31.54 2.92 14.34
N GLY A 169 31.08 3.58 15.40
CA GLY A 169 31.23 5.02 15.57
C GLY A 169 32.68 5.43 15.93
N PRO A 170 33.18 6.58 15.43
CA PRO A 170 34.54 7.04 15.71
C PRO A 170 34.81 7.35 17.20
N SER A 171 33.75 7.49 18.01
CA SER A 171 33.84 7.63 19.46
C SER A 171 34.28 6.36 20.19
N LEU A 172 34.22 5.20 19.54
CA LEU A 172 34.60 3.91 20.13
C LEU A 172 36.06 3.89 20.60
N THR A 173 36.95 4.56 19.87
CA THR A 173 38.38 4.67 20.23
C THR A 173 38.60 5.37 21.58
N LYS A 174 37.63 6.15 22.07
CA LYS A 174 37.71 6.81 23.40
C LYS A 174 37.21 5.92 24.54
N GLN A 175 36.58 4.80 24.22
CA GLN A 175 35.92 3.89 25.15
C GLN A 175 36.62 2.52 25.27
N LEU A 176 37.65 2.28 24.44
CA LEU A 176 38.59 1.16 24.52
C LEU A 176 39.74 1.51 25.46
#